data_AF-A0A8J5J5Q3-F1
#
_entry.id   AF-A0A8J5J5Q3-F1
#
_cell.length_a   1.000
_cell.length_b   1.000
_cell.length_c   1.000
_cell.angle_alpha   90.00
_cell.angle_beta   90.00
_cell.angle_gamma   90.00
#
_symmetry.space_group_name_H-M   'P 1'
#
loop_
_entity.id
_entity.type
_entity.pdbx_description
1 polymer ?
#
loop_
_entity_poly.entity_id
_entity_poly.type
_entity_poly.pdbx_seq_one_letter_code
_entity_poly.pdbx_strand_id
1 'polypeptide(L)'
;MGVPLVGCASHRLNRAVQVDMEQYEDDLACVQALMMRLRTLKQSAKLRLKTSLRPVIRQDTRWSSTFSMVHRYFKLLGHLDPTDDAIVDVLPAPPCNKRLLSLLNDLKKGVGAQGTSRCK
;
A
#
# COMPACT_ATOMS: atom_id res chain seq x y z
N MET A 1 -20.99 5.84 35.55
CA MET A 1 -21.57 5.69 34.19
C MET A 1 -20.47 5.17 33.25
N GLY A 2 -20.25 3.85 33.23
CA GLY A 2 -19.25 3.21 32.38
C GLY A 2 -19.88 2.76 31.08
N VAL A 3 -19.73 3.56 30.02
CA VAL A 3 -20.05 3.09 28.67
C VAL A 3 -18.98 2.07 28.30
N PRO A 4 -19.31 0.80 28.00
CA PRO A 4 -18.31 -0.13 27.49
C PRO A 4 -17.82 0.45 26.18
N LEU A 5 -16.51 0.70 26.08
CA LEU A 5 -15.86 1.08 24.84
C LEU A 5 -15.93 -0.11 23.88
N VAL A 6 -17.11 -0.36 23.32
CA VAL A 6 -17.29 -1.26 22.19
C VAL A 6 -16.53 -0.60 21.06
N GLY A 7 -15.29 -1.05 20.85
CA GLY A 7 -14.48 -0.60 19.72
C GLY A 7 -15.34 -0.74 18.46
N CYS A 8 -15.54 0.37 17.74
CA CYS A 8 -16.40 0.41 16.55
C CYS A 8 -16.12 -0.81 15.66
N ALA A 9 -17.13 -1.33 14.95
CA ALA A 9 -16.91 -2.44 14.01
C ALA A 9 -15.75 -2.14 13.05
N SER A 10 -15.61 -0.87 12.63
CA SER A 10 -14.48 -0.35 11.87
C SER A 10 -13.14 -0.48 12.60
N HIS A 11 -13.09 -0.29 13.91
CA HIS A 11 -11.89 -0.45 14.73
C HIS A 11 -11.49 -1.92 14.87
N ARG A 12 -12.46 -2.83 15.07
CA ARG A 12 -12.20 -4.28 15.10
C ARG A 12 -11.71 -4.80 13.75
N LEU A 13 -12.33 -4.35 12.66
CA LEU A 13 -11.89 -4.63 11.30
C LEU A 13 -10.48 -4.09 11.05
N ASN A 14 -10.22 -2.83 11.42
CA ASN A 14 -8.89 -2.21 11.31
C ASN A 14 -7.83 -3.03 12.05
N ARG A 15 -8.15 -3.55 13.24
CA ARG A 15 -7.22 -4.37 14.01
C ARG A 15 -6.97 -5.74 13.40
N ALA A 16 -8.02 -6.40 12.89
CA ALA A 16 -7.87 -7.68 12.18
C ALA A 16 -7.02 -7.52 10.92
N VAL A 17 -7.30 -6.48 10.12
CA VAL A 17 -6.53 -6.17 8.91
C VAL A 17 -5.07 -5.83 9.24
N GLN A 18 -4.80 -5.15 10.36
CA GLN A 18 -3.42 -4.89 10.80
C GLN A 18 -2.67 -6.18 11.13
N VAL A 19 -3.30 -7.11 11.85
CA VAL A 19 -2.68 -8.42 12.17
C VAL A 19 -2.40 -9.22 10.89
N ASP A 20 -3.33 -9.20 9.93
CA ASP A 20 -3.09 -9.87 8.64
C ASP A 20 -1.96 -9.20 7.84
N MET A 21 -1.80 -7.88 7.95
CA MET A 21 -0.71 -7.13 7.30
C MET A 21 0.67 -7.47 7.87
N GLU A 22 0.77 -7.88 9.15
CA GLU A 22 2.04 -8.26 9.77
C GLU A 22 2.77 -9.38 8.98
N GLN A 23 2.00 -10.28 8.37
CA GLN A 23 2.54 -11.39 7.55
C GLN A 23 3.20 -10.93 6.24
N TYR A 24 2.94 -9.69 5.82
CA TYR A 24 3.44 -9.09 4.58
C TYR A 24 4.41 -7.94 4.84
N GLU A 25 4.85 -7.70 6.08
CA GLU A 25 5.66 -6.53 6.42
C GLU A 25 6.96 -6.45 5.62
N ASP A 26 7.65 -7.58 5.37
CA ASP A 26 8.86 -7.60 4.54
C ASP A 26 8.58 -7.17 3.09
N ASP A 27 7.49 -7.68 2.51
CA ASP A 27 7.07 -7.32 1.16
C ASP A 27 6.65 -5.84 1.08
N LEU A 28 5.94 -5.36 2.10
CA LEU A 28 5.50 -3.97 2.20
C LEU A 28 6.67 -3.02 2.45
N ALA A 29 7.69 -3.43 3.21
CA ALA A 29 8.92 -2.68 3.42
C ALA A 29 9.71 -2.54 2.12
N CYS A 30 9.79 -3.60 1.31
CA CYS A 30 10.37 -3.54 -0.03
C CYS A 30 9.66 -2.49 -0.91
N VAL A 31 8.32 -2.53 -0.97
CA VAL A 31 7.55 -1.54 -1.75
C VAL A 31 7.71 -0.13 -1.19
N GLN A 32 7.75 0.03 0.13
CA GLN A 32 7.97 1.33 0.76
C GLN A 32 9.34 1.90 0.36
N ALA A 33 10.40 1.09 0.36
CA ALA A 33 11.73 1.49 -0.09
C ALA A 33 11.72 1.97 -1.54
N LEU A 34 11.06 1.24 -2.44
CA LEU A 34 10.87 1.65 -3.83
C LEU A 34 10.08 2.98 -3.93
N MET A 35 8.97 3.12 -3.20
CA MET A 35 8.16 4.33 -3.23
C MET A 35 8.94 5.55 -2.72
N MET A 36 9.77 5.38 -1.70
CA MET A 36 10.69 6.42 -1.21
C MET A 36 11.74 6.77 -2.28
N ARG A 37 12.31 5.78 -2.97
CA ARG A 37 13.27 5.98 -4.06
C ARG A 37 12.66 6.78 -5.21
N LEU A 38 11.44 6.45 -5.61
CA LEU A 38 10.69 7.17 -6.65
C LEU A 38 10.29 8.60 -6.24
N ARG A 39 10.25 8.89 -4.93
CA ARG A 39 9.99 10.23 -4.40
C ARG A 39 11.22 11.15 -4.46
N THR A 40 12.43 10.61 -4.64
CA THR A 40 13.64 11.42 -4.77
C THR A 40 13.55 12.34 -5.99
N LEU A 41 14.18 13.52 -5.94
CA LEU A 41 14.04 14.55 -6.99
C LEU A 41 14.35 14.01 -8.39
N LYS A 42 15.46 13.27 -8.54
CA LYS A 42 15.89 12.69 -9.83
C LYS A 42 14.86 11.69 -10.37
N GLN A 43 14.42 10.75 -9.53
CA GLN A 43 13.48 9.72 -9.95
C GLN A 43 12.07 10.28 -10.15
N SER A 44 11.66 11.26 -9.34
CA SER A 44 10.39 11.94 -9.51
C SER A 44 10.32 12.71 -10.83
N ALA A 45 11.42 13.38 -11.23
CA ALA A 45 11.51 14.02 -12.54
C ALA A 45 11.38 13.00 -13.68
N LYS A 46 12.12 11.89 -13.62
CA LYS A 46 12.03 10.80 -14.62
C LYS A 46 10.63 10.19 -14.68
N LEU A 47 10.01 9.96 -13.52
CA LEU A 47 8.68 9.38 -13.43
C LEU A 47 7.62 10.30 -14.04
N ARG A 48 7.72 11.62 -13.81
CA ARG A 48 6.80 12.62 -14.37
C ARG A 48 6.81 12.67 -15.90
N LEU A 49 7.88 12.23 -16.55
CA LEU A 49 7.95 12.10 -18.01
C LEU A 49 7.12 10.91 -18.52
N LYS A 50 6.93 9.88 -17.70
CA LYS A 50 6.20 8.66 -18.07
C LYS A 50 4.75 8.63 -17.60
N THR A 51 4.46 9.27 -16.46
CA THR A 51 3.14 9.26 -15.84
C THR A 51 2.92 10.46 -14.93
N SER A 52 1.66 10.88 -14.78
CA SER A 52 1.24 11.91 -13.82
C SER A 52 1.07 11.36 -12.39
N LEU A 53 1.21 10.04 -12.22
CA LEU A 53 1.07 9.38 -10.93
C LEU A 53 2.23 9.70 -9.99
N ARG A 54 1.91 9.88 -8.71
CA ARG A 54 2.90 10.11 -7.65
C ARG A 54 3.03 8.89 -6.72
N PRO A 55 4.24 8.59 -6.25
CA PRO A 55 4.46 7.58 -5.20
C PRO A 55 3.67 7.94 -3.94
N VAL A 56 3.20 6.91 -3.23
CA VAL A 56 2.48 7.03 -1.96
C VAL A 56 3.29 6.29 -0.91
N ILE A 57 3.51 6.91 0.25
CA ILE A 57 4.25 6.35 1.37
C ILE A 57 3.22 5.83 2.39
N ARG A 58 3.39 4.60 2.87
CA ARG A 58 2.53 4.05 3.93
C ARG A 58 2.78 4.74 5.27
N GLN A 59 1.73 4.80 6.08
CA GLN A 59 1.75 5.06 7.51
C GLN A 59 1.46 3.75 8.23
N ASP A 60 2.38 3.25 9.04
CA ASP A 60 2.33 1.88 9.57
C ASP A 60 1.09 1.62 10.44
N THR A 61 0.55 2.66 11.08
CA THR A 61 -0.63 2.56 11.93
C THR A 61 -1.96 2.55 11.17
N ARG A 62 -1.97 2.73 9.84
CA ARG A 62 -3.20 2.89 9.04
C ARG A 62 -3.20 2.00 7.81
N TRP A 63 -3.97 0.92 7.85
CA TRP A 63 -4.12 -0.02 6.72
C TRP A 63 -4.60 0.64 5.41
N SER A 64 -5.39 1.72 5.49
CA SER A 64 -5.85 2.47 4.32
C SER A 64 -4.69 3.13 3.54
N SER A 65 -3.62 3.49 4.24
CA SER A 65 -2.40 4.02 3.63
C SER A 65 -1.59 2.91 2.95
N THR A 66 -1.49 1.73 3.59
CA THR A 66 -0.88 0.53 3.02
C THR A 66 -1.61 0.10 1.75
N PHE A 67 -2.95 0.06 1.79
CA PHE A 67 -3.78 -0.19 0.61
C PHE A 67 -3.48 0.80 -0.52
N SER A 68 -3.46 2.11 -0.19
CA SER A 68 -3.21 3.17 -1.18
C SER A 68 -1.80 3.05 -1.79
N MET A 69 -0.80 2.69 -0.99
CA MET A 69 0.57 2.46 -1.44
C MET A 69 0.65 1.26 -2.38
N VAL A 70 0.16 0.08 -1.97
CA VAL A 70 0.21 -1.14 -2.78
C VAL A 70 -0.58 -0.96 -4.08
N HIS A 71 -1.76 -0.36 -4.00
CA HIS A 71 -2.56 -0.04 -5.19
C HIS A 71 -1.84 0.92 -6.14
N ARG A 72 -1.15 1.95 -5.60
CA ARG A 72 -0.36 2.87 -6.41
C ARG A 72 0.86 2.19 -7.01
N TYR A 73 1.53 1.31 -6.27
CA TYR A 73 2.68 0.55 -6.73
C TYR A 73 2.35 -0.24 -8.00
N PHE A 74 1.27 -1.03 -8.00
CA PHE A 74 0.88 -1.79 -9.19
C PHE A 74 0.56 -0.91 -10.40
N LYS A 75 0.00 0.29 -10.19
CA LYS A 75 -0.22 1.26 -11.28
C LYS A 75 1.09 1.84 -11.81
N LEU A 76 2.07 2.08 -10.92
CA LEU A 76 3.38 2.59 -11.30
C LEU A 76 4.24 1.54 -11.98
N LEU A 77 4.10 0.27 -11.61
CA LEU A 77 4.92 -0.84 -12.10
C LEU A 77 4.98 -0.90 -13.63
N GLY A 78 3.86 -0.65 -14.33
CA GLY A 78 3.82 -0.62 -15.80
C GLY A 78 4.52 0.59 -16.44
N HIS A 79 4.94 1.58 -15.66
CA HIS A 79 5.68 2.76 -16.10
C HIS A 79 7.16 2.71 -15.68
N LEU A 80 7.53 1.82 -14.76
CA LEU A 80 8.91 1.67 -14.32
C LEU A 80 9.72 0.95 -15.38
N ASP A 81 11.00 1.33 -15.46
CA ASP A 81 11.95 0.65 -16.33
C ASP A 81 12.72 -0.39 -15.49
N PRO A 82 12.55 -1.70 -15.75
CA PRO A 82 13.25 -2.72 -14.99
C PRO A 82 14.76 -2.74 -15.25
N THR A 83 15.25 -2.00 -16.25
CA THR A 83 16.68 -1.88 -16.59
C THR A 83 17.34 -0.64 -15.97
N ASP A 84 16.59 0.19 -15.24
CA ASP A 84 17.13 1.40 -14.62
C ASP A 84 17.92 1.07 -13.35
N ASP A 85 19.25 1.18 -13.45
CA ASP A 85 20.22 0.94 -12.37
C ASP A 85 19.91 1.68 -11.06
N ALA A 86 19.14 2.79 -11.12
CA ALA A 86 18.81 3.57 -9.93
C ALA A 86 17.65 2.99 -9.10
N ILE A 87 16.87 2.05 -9.68
CA ILE A 87 15.72 1.42 -9.04
C ILE A 87 15.73 -0.12 -9.12
N VAL A 88 16.58 -0.72 -9.96
CA VAL A 88 16.66 -2.18 -10.15
C VAL A 88 17.01 -2.91 -8.84
N ASP A 89 17.82 -2.29 -7.99
CA ASP A 89 18.25 -2.78 -6.69
C ASP A 89 17.12 -2.85 -5.66
N VAL A 90 16.10 -2.01 -5.82
CA VAL A 90 14.95 -1.91 -4.92
C VAL A 90 13.66 -2.46 -5.53
N LEU A 91 13.74 -3.10 -6.71
CA LEU A 91 12.56 -3.63 -7.38
C LEU A 91 12.08 -4.90 -6.66
N PRO A 92 10.80 -4.98 -6.24
CA PRO A 92 10.29 -6.17 -5.59
C PRO A 92 10.34 -7.39 -6.52
N ALA A 93 10.77 -8.53 -5.98
CA ALA A 93 10.86 -9.77 -6.73
C ALA A 93 9.47 -10.24 -7.22
N PRO A 94 9.38 -11.01 -8.33
CA PRO A 94 8.09 -11.51 -8.82
C PRO A 94 7.24 -12.28 -7.79
N PRO A 95 7.80 -13.09 -6.88
CA PRO A 95 7.03 -13.73 -5.81
C PRO A 95 6.40 -12.72 -4.83
N CYS A 96 7.12 -11.66 -4.48
CA CYS A 96 6.63 -10.56 -3.64
C CYS A 96 5.39 -9.91 -4.28
N ASN A 97 5.44 -9.67 -5.59
CA ASN A 97 4.31 -9.09 -6.32
C ASN A 97 3.06 -9.97 -6.28
N LYS A 98 3.23 -11.30 -6.37
CA LYS A 98 2.10 -12.23 -6.27
C LYS A 98 1.46 -12.17 -4.87
N ARG A 99 2.28 -12.17 -3.81
CA ARG A 99 1.81 -12.07 -2.41
C ARG A 99 1.06 -10.75 -2.18
N LEU A 100 1.63 -9.64 -2.60
CA LEU A 100 1.03 -8.31 -2.48
C LEU A 100 -0.25 -8.15 -3.30
N LEU A 101 -0.37 -8.83 -4.43
CA LEU A 101 -1.60 -8.83 -5.22
C LEU A 101 -2.72 -9.57 -4.48
N SER A 102 -2.40 -10.69 -3.80
CA SER A 102 -3.35 -11.38 -2.92
C SER A 102 -3.83 -10.45 -1.82
N LEU A 103 -2.89 -9.83 -1.09
CA LEU A 103 -3.19 -8.85 -0.05
C LEU A 103 -4.10 -7.74 -0.59
N LEU A 104 -3.77 -7.15 -1.75
CA LEU A 104 -4.59 -6.09 -2.34
C LEU A 104 -6.03 -6.55 -2.63
N ASN A 105 -6.21 -7.78 -3.11
CA ASN A 105 -7.54 -8.33 -3.36
C ASN A 105 -8.31 -8.56 -2.05
N ASP A 106 -7.64 -9.04 -1.00
CA ASP A 106 -8.26 -9.23 0.31
C ASP A 106 -8.66 -7.90 0.95
N LEU A 107 -7.82 -6.87 0.83
CA LEU A 107 -8.15 -5.51 1.25
C LEU A 107 -9.32 -4.92 0.45
N LYS A 108 -9.43 -5.19 -0.87
CA LYS A 108 -10.58 -4.75 -1.68
C LYS A 108 -11.89 -5.37 -1.20
N LYS A 109 -11.88 -6.65 -0.79
CA LYS A 109 -13.06 -7.33 -0.23
C LYS A 109 -13.52 -6.64 1.07
N GLY A 110 -12.58 -6.26 1.94
CA GLY A 110 -12.87 -5.53 3.17
C GLY A 110 -13.34 -4.08 2.97
N VAL A 111 -12.86 -3.38 1.92
CA VAL A 111 -13.31 -2.03 1.56
C VAL A 111 -14.72 -2.04 0.97
N GLY A 112 -15.10 -3.08 0.21
CA GLY A 112 -16.44 -3.23 -0.36
C GLY A 112 -17.56 -3.30 0.69
N ALA A 113 -17.25 -3.72 1.93
CA ALA A 113 -18.18 -3.74 3.05
C ALA A 113 -18.34 -2.38 3.76
N GLN A 114 -17.53 -1.36 3.43
CA GLN A 114 -17.62 -0.01 4.02
C GLN A 114 -18.49 0.96 3.21
N GLY A 115 -19.04 0.53 2.08
CA GLY A 115 -20.07 1.27 1.35
C GLY A 115 -21.43 1.13 2.03
N THR A 116 -21.65 1.82 3.17
CA THR A 116 -22.94 2.28 3.76
C THR A 116 -22.87 2.41 5.29
N SER A 117 -21.94 3.20 5.82
CA SER A 117 -22.20 3.85 7.12
C SER A 117 -21.56 5.22 7.17
N ARG A 118 -22.15 6.13 6.40
CA ARG A 118 -22.09 7.55 6.68
C ARG A 118 -22.77 7.74 8.04
N CYS A 119 -21.99 7.74 9.12
CA CYS A 119 -22.47 8.22 10.41
C CYS A 119 -22.90 9.69 10.22
N LYS A 120 -24.12 9.99 10.68
CA LYS A 120 -24.78 11.29 10.61
C LYS A 120 -23.92 12.42 11.15
#